data_AF-A0A6H2C140-F1
#
_entry.id   AF-A0A6H2C140-F1
#
_cell.length_a   1.000
_cell.length_b   1.000
_cell.length_c   1.000
_cell.angle_alpha   90.00
_cell.angle_beta   90.00
_cell.angle_gamma   90.00
#
_symmetry.space_group_name_H-M   'P 1'
#
loop_
_entity.id
_entity.type
_entity.pdbx_description
1 polymer ?
#
loop_
_entity_poly.entity_id
_entity_poly.type
_entity_poly.pdbx_seq_one_letter_code
_entity_poly.pdbx_strand_id
1 'polypeptide(L)'
;MNKWLPLNLKLQKLRAKLLNDPYYRLQSGEEVQMAAELGLGIDANQATVDDWLRLPGLSIHQGRSLVELSRAGVIFYCIEDVAAALGLPVQRLEPLKSLLNFNYYDQNSLDKPQQVNPNTASVESLAKIPFIDLSLAQTVVENRLAAGSYRSLADFQQRLELSGDAIAQLMYYLRF
;
A
#
# COMPACT_ATOMS: atom_id res chain seq x y z
N MET A 1 -30.22 -34.28 -4.77
CA MET A 1 -31.05 -33.05 -4.79
C MET A 1 -30.14 -31.85 -4.69
N ASN A 2 -29.76 -31.29 -5.83
CA ASN A 2 -28.88 -30.12 -5.92
C ASN A 2 -29.64 -28.89 -5.43
N LYS A 3 -29.37 -28.45 -4.19
CA LYS A 3 -29.87 -27.18 -3.62
C LYS A 3 -29.13 -26.02 -4.27
N TRP A 4 -29.44 -25.72 -5.53
CA TRP A 4 -29.14 -24.42 -6.12
C TRP A 4 -30.13 -23.44 -5.49
N LEU A 5 -29.77 -22.89 -4.34
CA LEU A 5 -30.39 -21.67 -3.82
C LEU A 5 -30.23 -20.60 -4.91
N PRO A 6 -31.28 -19.83 -5.25
CA PRO A 6 -31.11 -18.71 -6.15
C PRO A 6 -30.07 -17.79 -5.52
N LEU A 7 -28.90 -17.64 -6.15
CA LEU A 7 -27.86 -16.72 -5.70
C LEU A 7 -28.54 -15.40 -5.36
N ASN A 8 -28.40 -14.96 -4.11
CA ASN A 8 -28.96 -13.72 -3.58
C ASN A 8 -28.91 -12.60 -4.64
N LEU A 9 -30.08 -12.12 -5.09
CA LEU A 9 -30.20 -11.10 -6.15
C LEU A 9 -29.35 -9.86 -5.86
N LYS A 10 -29.19 -9.49 -4.58
CA LYS A 10 -28.29 -8.40 -4.17
C LYS A 10 -26.83 -8.74 -4.46
N LEU A 11 -26.40 -9.96 -4.12
CA LEU A 11 -25.04 -10.46 -4.36
C LEU A 11 -24.74 -10.55 -5.86
N GLN A 12 -25.70 -10.98 -6.70
CA GLN A 12 -25.54 -10.97 -8.16
C GLN A 12 -25.37 -9.55 -8.71
N LYS A 13 -26.18 -8.59 -8.25
CA LYS A 13 -26.08 -7.19 -8.65
C LYS A 13 -24.75 -6.58 -8.20
N LEU A 14 -24.32 -6.85 -6.97
CA LEU A 14 -23.03 -6.37 -6.47
C LEU A 14 -21.88 -6.98 -7.28
N ARG A 15 -21.92 -8.29 -7.57
CA ARG A 15 -20.94 -8.95 -8.43
C ARG A 15 -20.86 -8.28 -9.81
N ALA A 16 -22.00 -7.97 -10.42
CA ALA A 16 -22.03 -7.27 -11.71
C ALA A 16 -21.41 -5.87 -11.63
N LYS A 17 -21.67 -5.10 -10.55
CA LYS A 17 -21.03 -3.80 -10.32
C LYS A 17 -19.50 -3.94 -10.21
N LEU A 18 -19.03 -4.86 -9.35
CA LEU A 18 -17.60 -5.09 -9.11
C LEU A 18 -16.85 -5.57 -10.36
N LEU A 19 -17.51 -6.34 -11.24
CA LEU A 19 -16.93 -6.78 -12.51
C LEU A 19 -16.79 -5.64 -13.53
N ASN A 20 -17.74 -4.69 -13.52
CA ASN A 20 -17.73 -3.57 -14.46
C ASN A 20 -16.92 -2.37 -13.93
N ASP A 21 -16.73 -2.28 -12.62
CA ASP A 21 -16.00 -1.21 -11.95
C ASP A 21 -15.10 -1.76 -10.82
N PRO A 22 -13.80 -1.98 -11.11
CA PRO A 22 -12.82 -2.41 -10.11
C PRO A 22 -12.66 -1.44 -8.93
N TYR A 23 -12.99 -0.16 -9.12
CA TYR A 23 -12.87 0.92 -8.13
C TYR A 23 -14.21 1.23 -7.43
N TYR A 24 -15.22 0.38 -7.63
CA TYR A 24 -16.52 0.55 -7.01
C TYR A 24 -16.37 0.71 -5.49
N ARG A 25 -16.91 1.81 -4.97
CA ARG A 25 -16.96 2.09 -3.53
C ARG A 25 -18.18 1.41 -2.93
N LEU A 26 -17.93 0.52 -1.98
CA LEU A 26 -18.97 -0.19 -1.26
C LEU A 26 -19.72 0.81 -0.39
N GLN A 27 -21.04 0.66 -0.32
CA GLN A 27 -21.92 1.66 0.28
C GLN A 27 -22.33 1.32 1.72
N SER A 28 -22.14 0.06 2.16
CA SER A 28 -22.58 -0.41 3.47
C SER A 28 -21.81 -1.63 3.93
N GLY A 29 -21.92 -1.95 5.23
CA GLY A 29 -21.38 -3.20 5.79
C GLY A 29 -21.99 -4.46 5.15
N GLU A 30 -23.24 -4.39 4.66
CA GLU A 30 -23.85 -5.50 3.90
C GLU A 30 -23.11 -5.73 2.58
N GLU A 31 -22.79 -4.66 1.84
CA GLU A 31 -22.00 -4.79 0.60
C GLU A 31 -20.57 -5.27 0.89
N VAL A 32 -19.96 -4.85 2.01
CA VAL A 32 -18.65 -5.35 2.44
C VAL A 32 -18.69 -6.86 2.68
N GLN A 33 -19.67 -7.35 3.43
CA GLN A 33 -19.83 -8.77 3.69
C GLN A 33 -20.05 -9.57 2.38
N MET A 34 -20.92 -9.09 1.50
CA MET A 34 -21.15 -9.74 0.20
C MET A 34 -19.89 -9.71 -0.68
N ALA A 35 -19.10 -8.63 -0.65
CA ALA A 35 -17.83 -8.57 -1.38
C ALA A 35 -16.82 -9.60 -0.86
N ALA A 36 -16.74 -9.78 0.47
CA ALA A 36 -15.93 -10.82 1.08
C ALA A 36 -16.41 -12.24 0.70
N GLU A 37 -17.73 -12.46 0.67
CA GLU A 37 -18.33 -13.73 0.19
C GLU A 37 -18.02 -14.01 -1.29
N LEU A 38 -17.81 -12.97 -2.09
CA LEU A 38 -17.36 -13.07 -3.48
C LEU A 38 -15.85 -13.32 -3.61
N GLY A 39 -15.12 -13.44 -2.50
CA GLY A 39 -13.69 -13.72 -2.46
C GLY A 39 -12.80 -12.49 -2.61
N LEU A 40 -13.37 -11.27 -2.50
CA LEU A 40 -12.54 -10.07 -2.43
C LEU A 40 -11.89 -9.96 -1.05
N GLY A 41 -10.74 -9.32 -1.01
CA GLY A 41 -10.06 -8.95 0.22
C GLY A 41 -9.11 -7.79 -0.04
N ILE A 42 -8.99 -6.89 0.93
CA ILE A 42 -8.05 -5.79 0.93
C ILE A 42 -7.01 -6.11 1.99
N ASP A 43 -5.76 -6.24 1.56
CA ASP A 43 -4.65 -6.42 2.48
C ASP A 43 -4.30 -5.07 3.12
N ALA A 44 -4.56 -4.91 4.41
CA ALA A 44 -4.32 -3.66 5.13
C ALA A 44 -2.84 -3.23 5.09
N ASN A 45 -1.91 -4.18 4.97
CA ASN A 45 -0.48 -3.92 4.95
C ASN A 45 0.08 -3.66 3.54
N GLN A 46 -0.73 -3.81 2.49
CA GLN A 46 -0.36 -3.50 1.09
C GLN A 46 -1.37 -2.60 0.36
N ALA A 47 -2.46 -2.21 1.01
CA ALA A 47 -3.54 -1.43 0.42
C ALA A 47 -3.06 -0.07 -0.10
N THR A 48 -3.53 0.30 -1.29
CA THR A 48 -3.39 1.65 -1.84
C THR A 48 -4.44 2.60 -1.27
N VAL A 49 -4.32 3.90 -1.56
CA VAL A 49 -5.35 4.88 -1.18
C VAL A 49 -6.69 4.53 -1.82
N ASP A 50 -6.69 4.08 -3.08
CA ASP A 50 -7.89 3.66 -3.79
C ASP A 50 -8.51 2.41 -3.17
N ASP A 51 -7.72 1.45 -2.69
CA ASP A 51 -8.23 0.29 -1.96
C ASP A 51 -8.95 0.70 -0.68
N TRP A 52 -8.35 1.59 0.12
CA TRP A 52 -9.01 2.12 1.33
C TRP A 52 -10.29 2.89 1.02
N LEU A 53 -10.33 3.62 -0.11
CA LEU A 53 -11.52 4.35 -0.55
C LEU A 53 -12.67 3.47 -1.03
N ARG A 54 -12.42 2.18 -1.27
CA ARG A 54 -13.50 1.22 -1.56
C ARG A 54 -14.33 0.88 -0.33
N LEU A 55 -13.79 1.10 0.88
CA LEU A 55 -14.50 0.85 2.13
C LEU A 55 -15.43 2.01 2.49
N PRO A 56 -16.68 1.73 2.91
CA PRO A 56 -17.60 2.78 3.32
C PRO A 56 -17.09 3.49 4.58
N GLY A 57 -17.28 4.80 4.64
CA GLY A 57 -17.00 5.59 5.85
C GLY A 57 -15.54 6.01 6.05
N LEU A 58 -14.64 5.69 5.12
CA LEU A 58 -13.28 6.23 5.11
C LEU A 58 -13.14 7.41 4.15
N SER A 59 -12.52 8.48 4.63
CA SER A 59 -12.15 9.63 3.80
C SER A 59 -10.80 9.42 3.10
N ILE A 60 -10.53 10.20 2.05
CA ILE A 60 -9.24 10.17 1.35
C ILE A 60 -8.06 10.52 2.26
N HIS A 61 -8.27 11.41 3.24
CA HIS A 61 -7.25 11.77 4.22
C HIS A 61 -6.88 10.57 5.10
N GLN A 62 -7.87 9.83 5.59
CA GLN A 62 -7.66 8.62 6.39
C GLN A 62 -6.97 7.53 5.57
N GLY A 63 -7.40 7.31 4.32
CA GLY A 63 -6.73 6.36 3.41
C GLY A 63 -5.26 6.71 3.18
N ARG A 64 -4.94 8.00 2.98
CA ARG A 64 -3.54 8.47 2.85
C ARG A 64 -2.75 8.24 4.13
N SER A 65 -3.29 8.58 5.29
CA SER A 65 -2.60 8.37 6.57
C SER A 65 -2.29 6.89 6.85
N LEU A 66 -3.21 5.97 6.52
CA LEU A 66 -2.95 4.53 6.66
C LEU A 66 -1.84 4.04 5.73
N VAL A 67 -1.83 4.52 4.48
CA VAL A 67 -0.76 4.22 3.51
C VAL A 67 0.58 4.78 3.98
N GLU A 68 0.60 6.00 4.51
CA GLU A 68 1.81 6.63 5.05
C GLU A 68 2.36 5.84 6.24
N LEU A 69 1.52 5.38 7.16
CA LEU A 69 1.92 4.55 8.30
C LEU A 69 2.48 3.20 7.86
N SER A 70 1.79 2.50 6.96
CA SER A 70 2.28 1.24 6.39
C SER A 70 3.63 1.43 5.70
N ARG A 71 3.80 2.51 4.93
CA ARG A 71 5.08 2.87 4.31
C ARG A 71 6.14 3.20 5.36
N ALA A 72 5.79 3.82 6.47
CA ALA A 72 6.71 4.08 7.57
C ALA A 72 7.13 2.82 8.34
N GLY A 73 6.59 1.64 7.98
CA GLY A 73 6.95 0.35 8.56
C GLY A 73 5.99 -0.13 9.65
N VAL A 74 4.86 0.56 9.85
CA VAL A 74 3.80 0.08 10.74
C VAL A 74 3.13 -1.13 10.10
N ILE A 75 3.02 -2.21 10.88
CA ILE A 75 2.30 -3.42 10.49
C ILE A 75 0.99 -3.43 11.28
N PHE A 76 -0.13 -3.50 10.57
CA PHE A 76 -1.45 -3.71 11.17
C PHE A 76 -1.67 -5.22 11.33
N TYR A 77 -2.01 -5.65 12.54
CA TYR A 77 -2.32 -7.04 12.88
C TYR A 77 -3.82 -7.29 12.97
N CYS A 78 -4.61 -6.24 13.23
CA CYS A 78 -6.05 -6.34 13.35
C CYS A 78 -6.78 -5.01 13.09
N ILE A 79 -8.11 -5.05 13.13
CA ILE A 79 -8.97 -3.88 12.89
C ILE A 79 -8.80 -2.81 13.96
N GLU A 80 -8.47 -3.22 15.19
CA GLU A 80 -8.20 -2.36 16.33
C GLU A 80 -6.98 -1.46 16.08
N ASP A 81 -5.94 -1.97 15.40
CA ASP A 81 -4.75 -1.18 15.04
C ASP A 81 -5.12 -0.08 14.03
N VAL A 82 -5.97 -0.40 13.04
CA VAL A 82 -6.48 0.57 12.07
C VAL A 82 -7.33 1.62 12.78
N ALA A 83 -8.17 1.21 13.74
CA ALA A 83 -8.98 2.13 14.54
C ALA A 83 -8.10 3.09 15.36
N ALA A 84 -7.06 2.56 16.02
CA ALA A 84 -6.09 3.35 16.77
C ALA A 84 -5.34 4.34 15.87
N ALA A 85 -4.87 3.89 14.70
CA ALA A 85 -4.17 4.72 13.73
C ALA A 85 -5.02 5.90 13.21
N LEU A 86 -6.34 5.70 13.08
CA LEU A 86 -7.28 6.73 12.65
C LEU A 86 -7.87 7.57 13.80
N GLY A 87 -7.57 7.24 15.06
CA GLY A 87 -8.19 7.86 16.23
C GLY A 87 -9.71 7.64 16.29
N LEU A 88 -10.19 6.47 15.84
CA LEU A 88 -11.61 6.13 15.79
C LEU A 88 -11.97 5.02 16.80
N PRO A 89 -13.23 4.98 17.29
CA PRO A 89 -13.75 3.80 17.98
C PRO A 89 -13.79 2.60 17.05
N VAL A 90 -13.31 1.43 17.50
CA VAL A 90 -13.26 0.20 16.70
C VAL A 90 -14.64 -0.21 16.16
N GLN A 91 -15.73 0.08 16.89
CA GLN A 91 -17.09 -0.24 16.48
C GLN A 91 -17.49 0.43 15.16
N ARG A 92 -16.85 1.54 14.77
CA ARG A 92 -17.06 2.17 13.46
C ARG A 92 -16.45 1.36 12.31
N LEU A 93 -15.41 0.58 12.59
CA LEU A 93 -14.68 -0.20 11.60
C LEU A 93 -15.06 -1.69 11.61
N GLU A 94 -15.74 -2.18 12.65
CA GLU A 94 -16.25 -3.56 12.72
C GLU A 94 -16.97 -4.03 11.44
N PRO A 95 -17.85 -3.24 10.80
CA PRO A 95 -18.50 -3.65 9.56
C PRO A 95 -17.54 -3.88 8.38
N LEU A 96 -16.30 -3.39 8.47
CA LEU A 96 -15.26 -3.49 7.44
C LEU A 96 -14.41 -4.76 7.58
N LYS A 97 -14.45 -5.39 8.76
CA LYS A 97 -13.54 -6.46 9.18
C LYS A 97 -13.52 -7.66 8.23
N SER A 98 -14.67 -8.02 7.65
CA SER A 98 -14.79 -9.19 6.77
C SER A 98 -14.06 -9.04 5.43
N LEU A 99 -13.75 -7.81 5.00
CA LEU A 99 -13.05 -7.54 3.74
C LEU A 99 -11.57 -7.19 3.97
N LEU A 100 -11.12 -7.05 5.22
CA LEU A 100 -9.74 -6.72 5.54
C LEU A 100 -8.93 -7.97 5.91
N ASN A 101 -7.77 -8.10 5.29
CA ASN A 101 -6.76 -9.09 5.62
C ASN A 101 -5.55 -8.41 6.26
N PHE A 102 -5.00 -9.02 7.30
CA PHE A 102 -3.84 -8.51 8.05
C PHE A 102 -2.67 -9.48 7.86
N ASN A 103 -2.17 -9.55 6.63
CA ASN A 103 -1.11 -10.49 6.29
C ASN A 103 0.23 -9.99 6.84
N TYR A 104 1.03 -10.94 7.34
CA TYR A 104 2.40 -10.67 7.73
C TYR A 104 3.34 -10.91 6.54
N TYR A 105 4.22 -9.95 6.30
CA TYR A 105 5.28 -10.05 5.29
C TYR A 105 6.61 -9.95 6.00
N ASP A 106 7.45 -10.97 5.85
CA ASP A 106 8.82 -10.90 6.32
C ASP A 106 9.58 -9.86 5.48
N GLN A 107 9.90 -8.72 6.12
CA GLN A 107 10.66 -7.64 5.50
C GLN A 107 12.10 -8.06 5.15
N ASN A 108 12.57 -9.18 5.71
CA ASN A 108 13.87 -9.78 5.42
C ASN A 108 13.76 -11.02 4.51
N SER A 109 12.58 -11.28 3.94
CA SER A 109 12.43 -12.37 2.98
C SER A 109 13.38 -12.14 1.81
N LEU A 110 14.22 -13.13 1.55
CA LEU A 110 15.19 -13.11 0.44
C LEU A 110 14.53 -12.97 -0.94
N ASP A 111 13.21 -13.22 -1.02
CA ASP A 111 12.45 -13.24 -2.27
C ASP A 111 12.07 -11.84 -2.78
N LYS A 112 12.23 -10.79 -1.97
CA LYS A 112 12.00 -9.40 -2.41
C LYS A 112 13.14 -8.49 -1.93
N PRO A 113 13.76 -7.69 -2.83
CA PRO A 113 14.72 -6.70 -2.40
C PRO A 113 14.05 -5.71 -1.45
N GLN A 114 14.63 -5.53 -0.26
CA GLN A 114 14.17 -4.50 0.68
C GLN A 114 14.29 -3.14 0.02
N GLN A 115 13.15 -2.48 -0.21
CA GLN A 115 13.14 -1.15 -0.79
C GLN A 115 13.58 -0.12 0.25
N VAL A 116 14.54 0.71 -0.15
CA VAL A 116 15.15 1.76 0.68
C VAL A 116 14.59 3.11 0.24
N ASN A 117 14.24 3.96 1.21
CA ASN A 117 13.86 5.34 0.92
C ASN A 117 15.11 6.24 0.81
N PRO A 118 15.47 6.75 -0.38
CA PRO A 118 16.65 7.57 -0.54
C PRO A 118 16.51 8.96 0.11
N ASN A 119 15.31 9.35 0.54
CA ASN A 119 15.08 10.60 1.27
C ASN A 119 15.48 10.51 2.75
N THR A 120 15.55 9.30 3.32
CA THR A 120 15.83 9.11 4.76
C THR A 120 17.02 8.18 5.04
N ALA A 121 17.43 7.34 4.08
CA ALA A 121 18.52 6.39 4.26
C ALA A 121 19.87 7.07 4.54
N SER A 122 20.74 6.42 5.33
CA SER A 122 22.12 6.86 5.51
C SER A 122 22.98 6.52 4.29
N VAL A 123 24.17 7.13 4.20
CA VAL A 123 25.15 6.80 3.14
C VAL A 123 25.50 5.31 3.18
N GLU A 124 25.71 4.75 4.36
CA GLU A 124 26.05 3.34 4.57
C GLU A 124 24.90 2.41 4.16
N SER A 125 23.66 2.86 4.35
CA SER A 125 22.47 2.10 3.96
C SER A 125 22.27 2.12 2.44
N LEU A 126 22.52 3.26 1.80
CA LEU A 126 22.46 3.39 0.34
C LEU A 126 23.57 2.58 -0.34
N ALA A 127 24.79 2.58 0.20
CA ALA A 127 25.91 1.81 -0.34
C ALA A 127 25.75 0.27 -0.23
N LYS A 128 24.72 -0.22 0.49
CA LYS A 128 24.35 -1.64 0.49
C LYS A 128 23.45 -2.03 -0.68
N ILE A 129 22.86 -1.05 -1.37
CA ILE A 129 21.99 -1.29 -2.51
C ILE A 129 22.86 -1.71 -3.70
N PRO A 130 22.53 -2.83 -4.38
CA PRO A 130 23.21 -3.20 -5.62
C PRO A 130 23.25 -2.02 -6.59
N PHE A 131 24.38 -1.82 -7.25
CA PHE A 131 24.60 -0.73 -8.22
C PHE A 131 24.68 0.69 -7.63
N ILE A 132 24.66 0.84 -6.31
CA ILE A 132 25.02 2.09 -5.63
C ILE A 132 26.36 1.91 -4.92
N ASP A 133 27.41 2.55 -5.45
CA ASP A 133 28.69 2.64 -4.75
C ASP A 133 28.68 3.76 -3.69
N LEU A 134 29.76 3.84 -2.91
CA LEU A 134 29.88 4.85 -1.85
C LEU A 134 29.84 6.28 -2.40
N SER A 135 30.37 6.51 -3.60
CA SER A 135 30.37 7.82 -4.24
C SER A 135 28.96 8.25 -4.59
N LEU A 136 28.19 7.40 -5.28
CA LEU A 136 26.80 7.66 -5.61
C LEU A 136 25.95 7.82 -4.34
N ALA A 137 26.18 7.00 -3.31
CA ALA A 137 25.50 7.13 -2.02
C ALA A 137 25.73 8.49 -1.36
N GLN A 138 26.96 9.02 -1.40
CA GLN A 138 27.27 10.38 -0.92
C GLN A 138 26.57 11.44 -1.76
N THR A 139 26.64 11.34 -3.10
CA THR A 139 25.97 12.27 -4.01
C THR A 139 24.45 12.30 -3.77
N VAL A 140 23.82 11.16 -3.51
CA VAL A 140 22.38 11.07 -3.18
C VAL A 140 22.05 11.89 -1.93
N VAL A 141 22.86 11.76 -0.87
CA VAL A 141 22.66 12.45 0.41
C VAL A 141 22.95 13.95 0.29
N GLU A 142 24.04 14.33 -0.37
CA GLU A 142 24.37 15.74 -0.62
C GLU A 142 23.28 16.43 -1.44
N ASN A 143 22.83 15.79 -2.53
CA ASN A 143 21.83 16.35 -3.42
C ASN A 143 20.47 16.52 -2.71
N ARG A 144 20.02 15.56 -1.89
CA ARG A 144 18.76 15.72 -1.13
C ARG A 144 18.86 16.79 -0.04
N LEU A 145 20.04 16.99 0.56
CA LEU A 145 20.24 18.06 1.55
C LEU A 145 20.24 19.44 0.88
N ALA A 146 20.80 19.54 -0.33
CA ALA A 146 20.87 20.80 -1.07
C ALA A 146 19.55 21.20 -1.74
N ALA A 147 18.83 20.25 -2.35
CA ALA A 147 17.65 20.52 -3.18
C ALA A 147 16.34 19.90 -2.64
N GLY A 148 16.36 19.35 -1.42
CA GLY A 148 15.21 18.73 -0.77
C GLY A 148 14.95 17.30 -1.23
N SER A 149 13.90 16.67 -0.67
CA SER A 149 13.52 15.29 -0.96
C SER A 149 13.22 15.05 -2.45
N TYR A 150 13.64 13.89 -2.96
CA TYR A 150 13.28 13.38 -4.27
C TYR A 150 11.78 13.04 -4.30
N ARG A 151 11.10 13.48 -5.36
CA ARG A 151 9.64 13.30 -5.51
C ARG A 151 9.27 11.98 -6.19
N SER A 152 10.18 11.42 -6.97
CA SER A 152 9.96 10.20 -7.74
C SER A 152 11.28 9.61 -8.21
N LEU A 153 11.21 8.40 -8.77
CA LEU A 153 12.35 7.77 -9.43
C LEU A 153 12.85 8.61 -10.64
N ALA A 154 11.95 9.29 -11.35
CA ALA A 154 12.32 10.16 -12.46
C ALA A 154 13.02 11.44 -11.97
N ASP A 155 12.54 12.04 -10.88
CA ASP A 155 13.22 13.18 -10.24
C ASP A 155 14.61 12.79 -9.73
N PHE A 156 14.73 11.62 -9.10
CA PHE A 156 16.01 11.04 -8.70
C PHE A 156 16.96 10.82 -9.87
N GLN A 157 16.48 10.23 -10.96
CA GLN A 157 17.26 10.03 -12.18
C GLN A 157 17.78 11.37 -12.74
N GLN A 158 16.90 12.35 -12.88
CA GLN A 158 17.26 13.65 -13.47
C GLN A 158 18.24 14.42 -12.60
N ARG A 159 18.02 14.47 -11.29
CA ARG A 159 18.85 15.23 -10.35
C ARG A 159 20.25 14.65 -10.15
N LEU A 160 20.42 13.36 -10.42
CA LEU A 160 21.68 12.64 -10.29
C LEU A 160 22.30 12.28 -11.65
N GLU A 161 21.69 12.74 -12.75
CA GLU A 161 22.13 12.51 -14.13
C GLU A 161 22.38 11.01 -14.45
N LEU A 162 21.54 10.14 -13.89
CA LEU A 162 21.68 8.69 -14.04
C LEU A 162 21.21 8.22 -15.42
N SER A 163 21.93 7.23 -15.97
CA SER A 163 21.54 6.58 -17.23
C SER A 163 20.23 5.81 -17.09
N GLY A 164 19.57 5.55 -18.22
CA GLY A 164 18.37 4.71 -18.27
C GLY A 164 18.62 3.30 -17.73
N ASP A 165 19.80 2.73 -18.00
CA ASP A 165 20.17 1.40 -17.50
C ASP A 165 20.38 1.40 -15.98
N ALA A 166 21.04 2.42 -15.44
CA ALA A 166 21.25 2.56 -14.01
C ALA A 166 19.92 2.68 -13.27
N ILE A 167 19.00 3.52 -13.76
CA ILE A 167 17.69 3.68 -13.10
C ILE A 167 16.83 2.42 -13.22
N ALA A 168 16.93 1.69 -14.34
CA ALA A 168 16.23 0.42 -14.53
C ALA A 168 16.70 -0.66 -13.54
N GLN A 169 17.98 -0.65 -13.14
CA GLN A 169 18.47 -1.55 -12.10
C GLN A 169 18.01 -1.09 -10.70
N LEU A 170 18.03 0.22 -10.43
CA LEU A 170 17.70 0.77 -9.13
C LEU A 170 16.20 0.76 -8.79
N MET A 171 15.30 0.68 -9.78
CA MET A 171 13.85 0.76 -9.57
C MET A 171 13.29 -0.32 -8.63
N TYR A 172 13.98 -1.46 -8.52
CA TYR A 172 13.58 -2.55 -7.62
C TYR A 172 13.95 -2.28 -6.15
N TYR A 173 14.93 -1.40 -5.91
CA TYR A 173 15.52 -1.17 -4.59
C TYR A 173 15.15 0.18 -3.97
N LEU A 174 14.62 1.12 -4.76
CA LEU A 174 14.28 2.46 -4.28
C LEU A 174 12.76 2.64 -4.14
N ARG A 175 12.35 3.33 -3.08
CA ARG A 175 10.96 3.76 -2.88
C ARG A 175 10.91 5.19 -2.35
N PHE A 176 10.13 6.05 -2.99
CA PHE A 176 10.05 7.49 -2.69
C PHE A 176 8.87 7.81 -1.79
#